data_AF-A0A642UQ32-F1
#
_entry.id   AF-A0A642UQ32-F1
#
_cell.length_a   1.000
_cell.length_b   1.000
_cell.length_c   1.000
_cell.angle_alpha   90.00
_cell.angle_beta   90.00
_cell.angle_gamma   90.00
#
_symmetry.space_group_name_H-M   'P 1'
#
loop_
_entity.id
_entity.type
_entity.pdbx_description
1 polymer ?
#
loop_
_entity_poly.entity_id
_entity_poly.type
_entity_poly.pdbx_seq_one_letter_code
_entity_poly.pdbx_strand_id
1 'polypeptide(L)'
;MSHVRSDQVRKLFQKSVDMIGNTALDDSQMAQCFPTIAHTPKGKSSLHKASKQLKAHFHEISIQEIDMIFEETHANTKFDELDDAINHAKSNITDGTSPLNLESVLSPQHRVSNIVVDKAQEPIQYLQSVRDSLRLENEKLATELVSVQTEIQALVNNVADFESELAGELDSFE
;
A
#
# COMPACT_ATOMS: atom_id res chain seq x y z
N MET A 1 11.96 -6.98 -4.84
CA MET A 1 12.05 -5.55 -4.47
C MET A 1 13.47 -5.30 -4.01
N SER A 2 14.09 -4.23 -4.49
CA SER A 2 15.53 -3.99 -4.31
C SER A 2 15.72 -3.00 -3.17
N HIS A 3 16.38 -3.42 -2.08
CA HIS A 3 16.72 -2.61 -0.89
C HIS A 3 17.79 -1.52 -1.17
N VAL A 4 17.67 -0.82 -2.31
CA VAL A 4 18.74 0.02 -2.85
C VAL A 4 19.10 1.15 -1.89
N ARG A 5 18.10 1.86 -1.35
CA ARG A 5 18.36 3.01 -0.50
C ARG A 5 18.94 2.61 0.85
N SER A 6 18.39 1.58 1.50
CA SER A 6 18.91 1.14 2.80
C SER A 6 20.38 0.69 2.69
N ASP A 7 20.69 -0.11 1.68
CA ASP A 7 22.07 -0.55 1.41
C ASP A 7 23.02 0.62 1.12
N GLN A 8 22.56 1.63 0.37
CA GLN A 8 23.35 2.81 0.07
C GLN A 8 23.66 3.64 1.33
N VAL A 9 22.66 3.83 2.19
CA VAL A 9 22.84 4.57 3.45
C VAL A 9 23.79 3.80 4.38
N ARG A 10 23.63 2.48 4.51
CA ARG A 10 24.54 1.64 5.30
C ARG A 10 25.98 1.70 4.79
N LYS A 11 26.17 1.63 3.47
CA LYS A 11 27.50 1.80 2.85
C LYS A 11 28.10 3.17 3.10
N LEU A 12 27.27 4.23 3.13
CA LEU A 12 27.72 5.58 3.42
C LEU A 12 28.21 5.70 4.87
N PHE A 13 27.50 5.10 5.82
CA PHE A 13 27.95 5.04 7.21
C PHE A 13 29.25 4.26 7.37
N GLN A 14 29.37 3.08 6.75
CA GLN A 14 30.61 2.29 6.74
C GLN A 14 31.80 3.11 6.23
N LYS A 15 31.64 3.77 5.07
CA LYS A 15 32.68 4.65 4.52
C LYS A 15 33.04 5.81 5.45
N SER A 16 32.07 6.33 6.18
CA SER A 16 32.29 7.44 7.12
C SER A 16 33.09 6.99 8.33
N VAL A 17 32.79 5.80 8.86
CA VAL A 17 33.56 5.15 9.95
C VAL A 17 35.00 4.89 9.49
N ASP A 18 35.18 4.34 8.29
CA ASP A 18 36.51 4.12 7.70
C ASP A 18 37.29 5.42 7.55
N MET A 19 36.64 6.48 7.04
CA MET A 19 37.27 7.78 6.87
C MET A 19 37.73 8.36 8.20
N ILE A 20 36.90 8.30 9.23
CA ILE A 20 37.25 8.78 10.58
C ILE A 20 38.42 7.97 11.14
N GLY A 21 38.34 6.63 11.07
CA GLY A 21 39.41 5.75 11.53
C GLY A 21 40.75 6.00 10.82
N ASN A 22 40.72 6.31 9.52
CA ASN A 22 41.92 6.55 8.74
C ASN A 22 42.47 7.97 8.84
N THR A 23 41.65 8.96 9.20
CA THR A 23 42.09 10.36 9.31
C THR A 23 42.43 10.75 10.74
N ALA A 24 41.59 10.41 11.71
CA ALA A 24 41.76 10.83 13.09
C ALA A 24 42.69 9.91 13.89
N LEU A 25 42.74 8.62 13.55
CA LEU A 25 43.53 7.62 14.27
C LEU A 25 44.81 7.24 13.53
N ASP A 26 45.20 7.97 12.49
CA ASP A 26 46.42 7.68 11.74
C ASP A 26 47.68 7.70 12.61
N ASP A 27 48.69 6.90 12.23
CA ASP A 27 49.95 6.82 12.95
C ASP A 27 50.66 8.18 13.04
N SER A 28 50.53 9.01 12.00
CA SER A 28 51.07 10.37 11.98
C SER A 28 50.39 11.26 13.02
N GLN A 29 49.06 11.21 13.08
CA GLN A 29 48.27 11.98 14.05
C GLN A 29 48.55 11.52 15.48
N MET A 30 48.61 10.21 15.70
CA MET A 30 48.96 9.63 17.01
C MET A 30 50.37 10.03 17.45
N ALA A 31 51.34 10.06 16.53
CA ALA A 31 52.69 10.52 16.85
C ALA A 31 52.75 12.02 17.17
N GLN A 32 51.92 12.85 16.52
CA GLN A 32 51.80 14.27 16.82
C GLN A 32 51.17 14.53 18.19
N CYS A 33 50.15 13.75 18.58
CA CYS A 33 49.51 13.86 19.89
C CYS A 33 50.36 13.30 21.04
N PHE A 34 51.23 12.32 20.77
CA PHE A 34 52.07 11.65 21.78
C PHE A 34 53.58 11.72 21.46
N PRO A 35 54.16 12.93 21.33
CA PRO A 35 55.52 13.12 20.78
C PRO A 35 56.62 12.51 21.67
N THR A 36 56.46 12.57 22.99
CA THR A 36 57.41 11.99 23.96
C THR A 36 57.54 10.48 23.81
N ILE A 37 56.44 9.80 23.51
CA ILE A 37 56.39 8.34 23.34
C ILE A 37 56.93 7.97 21.94
N ALA A 38 56.50 8.71 20.91
CA ALA A 38 56.88 8.50 19.52
C ALA A 38 58.38 8.70 19.25
N HIS A 39 59.09 9.47 20.08
CA HIS A 39 60.54 9.70 19.95
C HIS A 39 61.39 8.46 20.14
N THR A 40 60.87 7.43 20.82
CA THR A 40 61.59 6.16 21.03
C THR A 40 61.14 5.11 20.03
N PRO A 41 62.04 4.28 19.47
CA PRO A 41 61.65 3.20 18.55
C PRO A 41 60.63 2.23 19.17
N LYS A 42 60.79 1.93 20.47
CA LYS A 42 59.86 1.09 21.24
C LYS A 42 58.49 1.76 21.39
N GLY A 43 58.46 3.05 21.74
CA GLY A 43 57.21 3.80 21.89
C GLY A 43 56.47 4.00 20.57
N LYS A 44 57.18 4.21 19.46
CA LYS A 44 56.58 4.24 18.11
C LYS A 44 55.91 2.92 17.74
N SER A 45 56.57 1.79 18.03
CA SER A 45 55.98 0.46 17.83
C SER A 45 54.74 0.22 18.71
N SER A 46 54.79 0.65 19.98
CA SER A 46 53.64 0.56 20.89
C SER A 46 52.48 1.44 20.44
N LEU A 47 52.73 2.67 19.99
CA LEU A 47 51.71 3.57 19.47
C LEU A 47 51.05 3.03 18.19
N HIS A 48 51.84 2.46 17.27
CA HIS A 48 51.29 1.81 16.08
C HIS A 48 50.36 0.64 16.44
N LYS A 49 50.77 -0.21 17.40
CA LYS A 49 49.92 -1.31 17.90
C LYS A 49 48.63 -0.79 18.53
N ALA A 50 48.73 0.25 19.37
CA ALA A 50 47.59 0.87 20.02
C ALA A 50 46.63 1.52 19.00
N SER A 51 47.17 2.26 18.03
CA SER A 51 46.39 2.84 16.93
C SER A 51 45.64 1.76 16.15
N LYS A 52 46.32 0.67 15.77
CA LYS A 52 45.68 -0.44 15.05
C LYS A 52 44.55 -1.08 15.86
N GLN A 53 44.76 -1.31 17.16
CA GLN A 53 43.72 -1.86 18.04
C GLN A 53 42.54 -0.90 18.19
N LEU A 54 42.82 0.39 18.39
CA LEU A 54 41.79 1.42 18.54
C LEU A 54 40.97 1.57 17.25
N LYS A 55 41.62 1.58 16.07
CA LYS A 55 40.95 1.60 14.76
C LYS A 55 40.01 0.40 14.59
N ALA A 56 40.50 -0.80 14.89
CA ALA A 56 39.70 -2.02 14.76
C ALA A 56 38.49 -1.99 15.71
N HIS A 57 38.71 -1.64 16.97
CA HIS A 57 37.64 -1.57 17.97
C HIS A 57 36.61 -0.48 17.66
N PHE A 58 37.06 0.71 17.27
CA PHE A 58 36.19 1.80 16.85
C PHE A 58 35.32 1.40 15.67
N HIS A 59 35.91 0.77 14.65
CA HIS A 59 35.18 0.28 13.49
C HIS A 59 34.12 -0.75 13.90
N GLU A 60 34.51 -1.80 14.63
CA GLU A 60 33.60 -2.87 15.07
C GLU A 60 32.40 -2.33 15.86
N ILE A 61 32.65 -1.52 16.90
CA ILE A 61 31.59 -0.96 17.73
C ILE A 61 30.72 0.00 16.93
N SER A 62 31.30 0.84 16.07
CA SER A 62 30.52 1.79 15.29
C SER A 62 29.59 1.08 14.30
N ILE A 63 30.08 0.05 13.61
CA ILE A 63 29.23 -0.74 12.70
C ILE A 63 28.12 -1.46 13.45
N GLN A 64 28.44 -2.07 14.59
CA GLN A 64 27.45 -2.73 15.44
C GLN A 64 26.37 -1.74 15.92
N GLU A 65 26.76 -0.54 16.35
CA GLU A 65 25.82 0.51 16.77
C GLU A 65 24.92 0.97 15.62
N ILE A 66 25.50 1.16 14.42
CA ILE A 66 24.72 1.49 13.22
C ILE A 66 23.69 0.40 12.92
N ASP A 67 24.07 -0.87 13.01
CA ASP A 67 23.15 -1.99 12.77
C ASP A 67 22.02 -2.01 13.81
N MET A 68 22.32 -1.81 15.09
CA MET A 68 21.31 -1.71 16.15
C MET A 68 20.35 -0.54 15.92
N ILE A 69 20.85 0.64 15.55
CA ILE A 69 20.00 1.80 15.21
C ILE A 69 19.05 1.46 14.04
N PHE A 70 19.53 0.76 13.02
CA PHE A 70 18.70 0.35 11.88
C PHE A 70 17.59 -0.61 12.29
N GLU A 71 17.87 -1.53 13.20
CA GLU A 71 16.90 -2.47 13.74
C GLU A 71 15.85 -1.76 14.61
N GLU A 72 16.28 -0.96 15.60
CA GLU A 72 15.41 -0.24 16.53
C GLU A 72 14.46 0.73 15.82
N THR A 73 14.97 1.43 14.81
CA THR A 73 14.18 2.43 14.09
C THR A 73 13.36 1.83 12.94
N HIS A 74 13.50 0.53 12.69
CA HIS A 74 12.98 -0.15 11.51
C HIS A 74 13.36 0.59 10.20
N ALA A 75 14.61 1.05 10.11
CA ALA A 75 15.07 1.91 9.03
C ALA A 75 14.95 1.22 7.67
N ASN A 76 15.25 -0.09 7.60
CA ASN A 76 15.15 -0.88 6.36
C ASN A 76 13.73 -0.78 5.77
N THR A 77 12.72 -1.11 6.57
CA THR A 77 11.31 -1.05 6.15
C THR A 77 10.90 0.34 5.70
N LYS A 78 11.29 1.39 6.46
CA LYS A 78 10.96 2.77 6.10
C LYS A 78 11.61 3.23 4.79
N PHE A 79 12.84 2.79 4.53
CA PHE A 79 13.51 3.11 3.26
C PHE A 79 12.88 2.37 2.08
N ASP A 80 12.44 1.12 2.29
CA ASP A 80 11.72 0.34 1.28
C ASP A 80 10.35 0.97 0.98
N GLU A 81 9.56 1.31 2.01
CA GLU A 81 8.28 2.02 1.87
C GLU A 81 8.45 3.36 1.13
N LEU A 82 9.53 4.08 1.40
CA LEU A 82 9.85 5.32 0.70
C LEU A 82 10.20 5.07 -0.77
N ASP A 83 10.97 4.03 -1.08
CA ASP A 83 11.27 3.65 -2.47
C ASP A 83 10.00 3.27 -3.23
N ASP A 84 9.11 2.53 -2.61
CA ASP A 84 7.80 2.17 -3.19
C ASP A 84 6.94 3.41 -3.43
N ALA A 85 6.86 4.33 -2.46
CA ALA A 85 6.13 5.59 -2.60
C ALA A 85 6.69 6.46 -3.75
N ILE A 86 8.01 6.53 -3.89
CA ILE A 86 8.67 7.27 -4.98
C ILE A 86 8.37 6.59 -6.33
N ASN A 87 8.44 5.27 -6.41
CA ASN A 87 8.15 4.54 -7.65
C ASN A 87 6.69 4.72 -8.07
N HIS A 88 5.75 4.64 -7.11
CA HIS A 88 4.34 4.90 -7.35
C HIS A 88 4.10 6.33 -7.84
N ALA A 89 4.74 7.32 -7.21
CA ALA A 89 4.63 8.72 -7.63
C ALA A 89 5.19 8.94 -9.05
N LYS A 90 6.32 8.32 -9.39
CA LYS A 90 6.90 8.39 -10.74
C LYS A 90 5.97 7.81 -11.81
N SER A 91 5.30 6.69 -11.51
CA SER A 91 4.29 6.09 -12.40
C SER A 91 3.11 7.03 -12.63
N ASN A 92 2.62 7.70 -11.59
CA ASN A 92 1.47 8.60 -11.71
C ASN A 92 1.80 9.88 -12.50
N ILE A 93 3.06 10.34 -12.47
CA ILE A 93 3.55 11.47 -13.27
C ILE A 93 3.56 11.10 -14.76
N THR A 94 3.93 9.86 -15.12
CA THR A 94 3.89 9.42 -16.52
C THR A 94 2.46 9.31 -17.06
N ASP A 95 1.48 9.07 -16.19
CA ASP A 95 0.06 8.99 -16.54
C ASP A 95 -0.63 10.37 -16.61
N GLY A 96 0.12 11.48 -16.48
CA GLY A 96 -0.40 12.84 -16.64
C GLY A 96 -1.18 13.37 -15.43
N THR A 97 -1.03 12.74 -14.26
CA THR A 97 -1.72 13.17 -13.04
C THR A 97 -1.03 14.41 -12.45
N SER A 98 -1.80 15.48 -12.22
CA SER A 98 -1.28 16.70 -11.58
C SER A 98 -0.62 16.41 -10.23
N PRO A 99 0.46 17.13 -9.85
CA PRO A 99 1.14 16.93 -8.59
C PRO A 99 0.19 17.15 -7.41
N LEU A 100 0.19 16.20 -6.47
CA LEU A 100 -0.62 16.25 -5.25
C LEU A 100 -0.22 17.46 -4.40
N ASN A 101 -1.19 18.32 -4.09
CA ASN A 101 -1.02 19.37 -3.09
C ASN A 101 -1.03 18.74 -1.69
N LEU A 102 0.14 18.67 -1.05
CA LEU A 102 0.34 18.05 0.26
C LEU A 102 -0.52 18.68 1.36
N GLU A 103 -0.80 19.99 1.30
CA GLU A 103 -1.59 20.69 2.31
C GLU A 103 -3.08 20.30 2.27
N SER A 104 -3.64 20.03 1.09
CA SER A 104 -5.04 19.61 0.98
C SER A 104 -5.22 18.15 1.40
N VAL A 105 -4.30 17.27 0.98
CA VAL A 105 -4.38 15.80 1.20
C VAL A 105 -4.14 15.42 2.66
N LEU A 106 -3.26 16.16 3.35
CA LEU A 106 -2.95 15.90 4.76
C LEU A 106 -3.95 16.54 5.72
N SER A 107 -4.93 17.31 5.22
CA SER A 107 -5.98 17.86 6.09
C SER A 107 -6.73 16.72 6.80
N PRO A 108 -7.04 16.86 8.10
CA PRO A 108 -7.80 15.85 8.83
C PRO A 108 -9.11 15.47 8.14
N GLN A 109 -9.77 16.45 7.51
CA GLN A 109 -11.00 16.28 6.76
C GLN A 109 -10.81 15.35 5.55
N HIS A 110 -9.75 15.56 4.75
CA HIS A 110 -9.46 14.69 3.61
C HIS A 110 -9.02 13.28 4.03
N ARG A 111 -8.30 13.14 5.14
CA ARG A 111 -7.91 11.83 5.66
C ARG A 111 -9.13 11.02 6.11
N VAL A 112 -10.03 11.66 6.86
CA VAL A 112 -11.28 11.03 7.30
C VAL A 112 -12.16 10.72 6.08
N SER A 113 -12.28 11.63 5.12
CA SER A 113 -13.10 11.39 3.93
C SER A 113 -12.57 10.23 3.10
N ASN A 114 -11.24 10.12 2.89
CA ASN A 114 -10.68 9.01 2.10
C ASN A 114 -10.89 7.66 2.80
N ILE A 115 -10.64 7.57 4.11
CA ILE A 115 -10.90 6.35 4.87
C ILE A 115 -12.38 5.98 4.85
N VAL A 116 -13.27 6.96 4.96
CA VAL A 116 -14.73 6.75 4.91
C VAL A 116 -15.18 6.32 3.51
N VAL A 117 -14.64 6.93 2.45
CA VAL A 117 -14.95 6.57 1.05
C VAL A 117 -14.50 5.15 0.75
N ASP A 118 -13.26 4.80 1.09
CA ASP A 118 -12.73 3.45 0.86
C ASP A 118 -13.58 2.39 1.58
N LYS A 119 -13.99 2.65 2.83
CA LYS A 119 -14.84 1.74 3.60
C LYS A 119 -16.31 1.74 3.15
N ALA A 120 -16.80 2.83 2.56
CA ALA A 120 -18.17 2.92 2.06
C ALA A 120 -18.34 2.24 0.70
N GLN A 121 -17.24 2.01 -0.03
CA GLN A 121 -17.27 1.46 -1.38
C GLN A 121 -17.78 0.02 -1.43
N GLU A 122 -17.35 -0.83 -0.49
CA GLU A 122 -17.83 -2.22 -0.36
C GLU A 122 -19.34 -2.31 -0.09
N PRO A 123 -19.90 -1.62 0.93
CA PRO A 123 -21.35 -1.59 1.15
C PRO A 123 -22.14 -1.06 -0.05
N ILE A 124 -21.63 -0.04 -0.75
CA ILE A 124 -22.29 0.53 -1.93
C ILE A 124 -22.37 -0.51 -3.05
N GLN A 125 -21.27 -1.20 -3.35
CA GLN A 125 -21.24 -2.24 -4.38
C GLN A 125 -22.19 -3.39 -4.02
N TYR A 126 -22.19 -3.80 -2.74
CA TYR A 126 -23.11 -4.82 -2.26
C TYR A 126 -24.57 -4.40 -2.44
N LEU A 127 -24.95 -3.21 -1.97
CA LEU A 127 -26.32 -2.70 -2.10
C LEU A 127 -26.75 -2.51 -3.56
N GLN A 128 -25.83 -2.13 -4.45
CA GLN A 128 -26.08 -2.07 -5.89
C GLN A 128 -26.39 -3.45 -6.46
N SER A 129 -25.61 -4.48 -6.10
CA SER A 129 -25.87 -5.85 -6.56
C SER A 129 -27.22 -6.40 -6.08
N VAL A 130 -27.60 -6.10 -4.83
CA VAL A 130 -28.90 -6.47 -4.26
C VAL A 130 -30.04 -5.76 -4.98
N ARG A 131 -29.91 -4.44 -5.19
CA ARG A 131 -30.90 -3.65 -5.95
C ARG A 131 -31.10 -4.23 -7.35
N ASP A 132 -30.02 -4.55 -8.04
CA ASP A 132 -30.09 -5.03 -9.42
C ASP A 132 -30.73 -6.43 -9.49
N SER A 133 -30.44 -7.30 -8.51
CA SER A 133 -31.11 -8.60 -8.37
C SER A 133 -32.61 -8.45 -8.11
N LEU A 134 -33.01 -7.56 -7.21
CA LEU A 134 -34.43 -7.30 -6.92
C LEU A 134 -35.18 -6.69 -8.10
N ARG A 135 -34.53 -5.84 -8.91
CA ARG A 135 -35.14 -5.32 -10.14
C ARG A 135 -35.38 -6.43 -11.15
N LEU A 136 -34.40 -7.31 -11.34
CA LEU A 136 -34.53 -8.45 -12.24
C LEU A 136 -35.67 -9.38 -11.80
N GLU A 137 -35.77 -9.66 -10.50
CA GLU A 137 -36.82 -10.51 -9.94
C GLU A 137 -38.21 -9.87 -10.07
N ASN A 138 -38.34 -8.56 -9.80
CA ASN A 138 -39.58 -7.82 -10.02
C ASN A 138 -40.00 -7.79 -11.49
N GLU A 139 -39.06 -7.61 -12.42
CA GLU A 139 -39.36 -7.65 -13.85
C GLU A 139 -39.85 -9.04 -14.29
N LYS A 140 -39.24 -10.10 -13.76
CA LYS A 140 -39.68 -11.48 -13.99
C LYS A 140 -41.09 -11.72 -13.46
N LEU A 141 -41.34 -11.35 -12.20
CA LEU A 141 -42.66 -11.48 -11.57
C LEU A 141 -43.74 -10.69 -12.32
N ALA A 142 -43.43 -9.46 -12.75
CA ALA A 142 -44.35 -8.65 -13.55
C ALA A 142 -44.71 -9.34 -14.88
N THR A 143 -43.73 -9.97 -15.52
CA THR A 143 -43.93 -10.71 -16.78
C THR A 143 -44.80 -11.96 -16.55
N GLU A 144 -44.56 -12.70 -15.46
CA GLU A 144 -45.39 -13.85 -15.06
C GLU A 144 -46.83 -13.42 -14.76
N LEU A 145 -47.02 -12.29 -14.08
CA LEU A 145 -48.34 -11.73 -13.77
C LEU A 145 -49.13 -11.38 -15.04
N VAL A 146 -48.48 -10.74 -16.01
CA VAL A 146 -49.09 -10.43 -17.31
C VAL A 146 -49.46 -11.74 -18.04
N SER A 147 -48.58 -12.74 -18.06
CA SER A 147 -48.86 -14.04 -18.67
C SER A 147 -50.12 -14.69 -18.08
N VAL A 148 -50.19 -14.78 -16.74
CA VAL A 148 -51.35 -15.35 -16.02
C VAL A 148 -52.62 -14.55 -16.29
N GLN A 149 -52.54 -13.21 -16.31
CA GLN A 149 -53.69 -12.37 -16.63
C GLN A 149 -54.20 -12.60 -18.05
N THR A 150 -53.30 -12.85 -18.99
CA THR A 150 -53.65 -13.16 -20.39
C THR A 150 -54.34 -14.53 -20.49
N GLU A 151 -53.85 -15.54 -19.76
CA GLU A 151 -54.50 -16.86 -19.65
C GLU A 151 -55.90 -16.77 -19.04
N ILE A 152 -56.06 -16.01 -17.95
CA ILE A 152 -57.37 -15.79 -17.31
C ILE A 152 -58.33 -15.13 -18.31
N GLN A 153 -57.88 -14.09 -19.03
CA GLN A 153 -58.72 -13.41 -20.00
C GLN A 153 -59.15 -14.34 -21.15
N ALA A 154 -58.25 -15.21 -21.63
CA ALA A 154 -58.58 -16.21 -22.64
C ALA A 154 -59.61 -17.23 -22.12
N LEU A 155 -59.47 -17.70 -20.89
CA LEU A 155 -60.45 -18.59 -20.24
C LEU A 155 -61.81 -17.92 -20.08
N VAL A 156 -61.85 -16.65 -19.64
CA VAL A 156 -63.10 -15.87 -19.51
C VAL A 156 -63.79 -15.73 -20.86
N ASN A 157 -63.03 -15.41 -21.91
CA ASN A 157 -63.59 -15.31 -23.26
C ASN A 157 -64.13 -16.65 -23.75
N ASN A 158 -63.39 -17.75 -23.54
CA ASN A 158 -63.86 -19.09 -23.91
C ASN A 158 -65.17 -19.46 -23.17
N VAL A 159 -65.30 -19.14 -21.89
CA VAL A 159 -66.53 -19.39 -21.12
C VAL A 159 -67.68 -18.55 -21.67
N ALA A 160 -67.46 -17.28 -21.98
CA ALA A 160 -68.47 -16.41 -22.57
C ALA A 160 -68.91 -16.89 -23.97
N ASP A 161 -67.98 -17.39 -24.78
CA ASP A 161 -68.27 -17.97 -26.09
C ASP A 161 -69.13 -19.25 -25.94
N PHE A 162 -68.78 -20.13 -24.98
CA PHE A 162 -69.58 -21.31 -24.65
C PHE A 162 -70.99 -20.96 -24.16
N GLU A 163 -71.13 -19.93 -23.31
CA GLU A 163 -72.44 -19.44 -22.85
C GLU A 163 -73.28 -18.91 -24.03
N SER A 164 -72.68 -18.16 -24.95
CA SER A 164 -73.35 -17.65 -26.15
C SER A 164 -73.78 -18.77 -27.10
N GLU A 165 -72.98 -19.83 -27.24
CA GLU A 165 -73.28 -20.99 -28.09
C GLU A 165 -74.46 -21.79 -27.51
N LEU A 166 -74.46 -22.03 -26.19
CA LEU A 166 -75.56 -22.69 -25.48
C LEU A 166 -76.88 -21.88 -25.55
N ALA A 167 -76.80 -20.56 -25.44
CA ALA A 167 -77.97 -19.69 -25.55
C ALA A 167 -78.56 -19.74 -26.98
N GLY A 168 -77.71 -19.74 -28.01
CA GLY A 168 -78.15 -19.88 -29.40
C GLY A 168 -78.77 -21.24 -29.72
N GLU A 169 -78.26 -22.33 -29.13
CA GLU A 169 -78.87 -23.64 -29.24
C GLU A 169 -80.25 -23.68 -28.55
N LEU A 170 -80.41 -23.06 -27.38
CA LEU A 170 -81.71 -23.01 -26.68
C LEU A 170 -82.78 -22.23 -27.45
N ASP A 171 -82.43 -21.09 -28.05
CA ASP A 171 -83.34 -20.29 -28.88
C ASP A 171 -83.75 -21.01 -30.19
N SER A 172 -83.00 -22.05 -30.60
CA SER A 172 -83.33 -22.86 -31.78
C SER A 172 -84.32 -24.02 -31.50
N PHE A 173 -84.69 -24.24 -30.23
CA PHE A 173 -85.61 -25.28 -29.79
C PHE A 173 -87.03 -24.78 -29.42
N GLU A 174 -87.28 -23.46 -29.41
CA GLU A 174 -88.62 -22.83 -29.32
C GLU A 174 -89.19 -22.48 -30.71
#